data_AF-A0A218P218-F1
#
_entry.id   AF-A0A218P218-F1
#
_cell.length_a   1.000
_cell.length_b   1.000
_cell.length_c   1.000
_cell.angle_alpha   90.00
_cell.angle_beta   90.00
_cell.angle_gamma   90.00
#
_symmetry.space_group_name_H-M   'P 1'
#
loop_
_entity.id
_entity.type
_entity.pdbx_description
1 polymer ?
#
loop_
_entity_poly.entity_id
_entity_poly.type
_entity_poly.pdbx_seq_one_letter_code
_entity_poly.pdbx_strand_id
1 'polypeptide(L)'
;MLLTRHARERVVKRLARKRKLERIYSVLWDFIDRSQRIEVNDGVVILTNGEKSLVCARLECERLSLEEIQERVSGISRTYDCVFLDGRRARSTVPRKFVEGIPEGEYCFYLNREKRSLYVGSEEPLLVITMRPAKERERVYASRGTTSISPKGSS
;
A
#
# COMPACT_ATOMS: atom_id res chain seq x y z
N MET A 1 1.35 1.89 0.70
CA MET A 1 0.05 1.23 0.41
C MET A 1 -1.02 1.67 1.38
N LEU A 2 -2.27 1.69 0.95
CA LEU A 2 -3.46 1.89 1.76
C LEU A 2 -4.35 0.65 1.67
N LEU A 3 -5.15 0.39 2.71
CA LEU A 3 -6.07 -0.74 2.76
C LEU A 3 -7.51 -0.24 2.68
N THR A 4 -8.29 -0.76 1.72
CA THR A 4 -9.75 -0.67 1.82
C THR A 4 -10.26 -1.40 3.07
N ARG A 5 -11.49 -1.09 3.50
CA ARG A 5 -12.14 -1.82 4.60
C ARG A 5 -12.17 -3.33 4.33
N HIS A 6 -12.57 -3.73 3.13
CA HIS A 6 -12.61 -5.13 2.73
C HIS A 6 -11.23 -5.76 2.80
N ALA A 7 -10.20 -5.16 2.19
CA ALA A 7 -8.83 -5.68 2.26
C ALA A 7 -8.33 -5.81 3.70
N ARG A 8 -8.58 -4.80 4.55
CA ARG A 8 -8.21 -4.85 5.98
C ARG A 8 -8.79 -6.06 6.67
N GLU A 9 -10.08 -6.33 6.50
CA GLU A 9 -10.74 -7.50 7.11
C GLU A 9 -10.11 -8.82 6.63
N ARG A 10 -9.72 -8.90 5.35
CA ARG A 10 -9.03 -10.08 4.82
C ARG A 10 -7.62 -10.23 5.37
N VAL A 11 -6.85 -9.15 5.46
CA VAL A 11 -5.51 -9.13 6.05
C VAL A 11 -5.57 -9.54 7.52
N VAL A 12 -6.51 -9.01 8.30
CA VAL A 12 -6.74 -9.41 9.69
C VAL A 12 -7.04 -10.90 9.78
N LYS A 13 -7.98 -11.41 8.97
CA LYS A 13 -8.44 -12.81 9.02
C LYS A 13 -7.34 -13.81 8.65
N ARG A 14 -6.45 -13.45 7.72
CA ARG A 14 -5.57 -14.43 7.05
C ARG A 14 -4.08 -14.22 7.31
N LEU A 15 -3.67 -13.03 7.72
CA LEU A 15 -2.26 -12.70 7.95
C LEU A 15 -2.03 -12.25 9.40
N ALA A 16 -2.68 -11.17 9.84
CA ALA A 16 -2.29 -10.51 11.09
C ALA A 16 -2.85 -11.17 12.37
N ARG A 17 -4.01 -11.83 12.30
CA ARG A 17 -4.80 -12.33 13.46
C ARG A 17 -5.06 -11.29 14.57
N LYS A 18 -4.74 -10.01 14.32
CA LYS A 18 -4.84 -8.87 15.24
C LYS A 18 -5.43 -7.68 14.48
N ARG A 19 -6.17 -6.81 15.18
CA ARG A 19 -6.91 -5.69 14.59
C ARG A 19 -6.19 -4.33 14.66
N LYS A 20 -5.10 -4.23 15.41
CA LYS A 20 -4.36 -2.97 15.60
C LYS A 20 -3.63 -2.58 14.30
N LEU A 21 -3.78 -1.32 13.86
CA LEU A 21 -3.32 -0.82 12.56
C LEU A 21 -1.83 -1.08 12.34
N GLU A 22 -1.00 -0.76 13.33
CA GLU A 22 0.45 -0.97 13.32
C GLU A 22 0.80 -2.43 13.01
N ARG A 23 0.06 -3.38 13.61
CA ARG A 23 0.28 -4.82 13.42
C ARG A 23 -0.21 -5.29 12.07
N ILE A 24 -1.32 -4.75 11.58
CA ILE A 24 -1.83 -5.05 10.23
C ILE A 24 -0.80 -4.63 9.18
N TYR A 25 -0.28 -3.40 9.28
CA TYR A 25 0.71 -2.89 8.32
C TYR A 25 2.08 -3.55 8.44
N SER A 26 2.53 -3.88 9.66
CA SER A 26 3.75 -4.67 9.86
C SER A 26 3.70 -5.99 9.06
N VAL A 27 2.61 -6.75 9.21
CA VAL A 27 2.46 -8.02 8.47
C VAL A 27 2.23 -7.77 6.97
N LEU A 28 1.60 -6.66 6.59
CA LEU A 28 1.45 -6.29 5.19
C LEU A 28 2.81 -6.00 4.53
N TRP A 29 3.71 -5.28 5.20
CA TRP A 29 5.05 -5.03 4.67
C TRP A 29 5.86 -6.32 4.56
N ASP A 30 5.81 -7.20 5.56
CA ASP A 30 6.45 -8.52 5.49
C ASP A 30 5.94 -9.35 4.30
N PHE A 31 4.64 -9.23 3.99
CA PHE A 31 4.06 -9.87 2.82
C PHE A 31 4.58 -9.25 1.52
N ILE A 32 4.62 -7.91 1.43
CA ILE A 32 5.11 -7.18 0.25
C ILE A 32 6.57 -7.55 -0.05
N ASP A 33 7.42 -7.61 0.97
CA ASP A 33 8.85 -7.92 0.83
C ASP A 33 9.11 -9.30 0.21
N ARG A 34 8.18 -10.23 0.40
CA ARG A 34 8.25 -11.61 -0.13
C ARG A 34 7.39 -11.82 -1.36
N SER A 35 6.77 -10.76 -1.86
CA SER A 35 5.85 -10.82 -3.00
C SER A 35 6.54 -10.39 -4.28
N GLN A 36 6.21 -11.09 -5.36
CA GLN A 36 6.49 -10.63 -6.70
C GLN A 36 5.37 -9.69 -7.17
N ARG A 37 5.76 -8.73 -8.00
CA ARG A 37 4.87 -7.73 -8.59
C ARG A 37 4.49 -8.12 -10.01
N ILE A 38 3.19 -8.13 -10.29
CA ILE A 38 2.62 -8.40 -11.60
C ILE A 38 1.81 -7.16 -12.01
N GLU A 39 2.26 -6.50 -13.07
CA GLU A 39 1.50 -5.44 -13.74
C GLU A 39 0.40 -6.10 -14.59
N VAL A 40 -0.86 -5.91 -14.22
CA VAL A 40 -2.01 -6.47 -14.97
C VAL A 40 -2.41 -5.53 -16.09
N ASN A 41 -2.46 -4.24 -15.79
CA ASN A 41 -2.64 -3.12 -16.70
C ASN A 41 -2.21 -1.83 -15.98
N ASP A 42 -2.38 -0.67 -16.63
CA ASP A 42 -1.93 0.62 -16.11
C ASP A 42 -2.52 0.99 -14.74
N GLY A 43 -3.72 0.51 -14.42
CA GLY A 43 -4.39 0.82 -13.15
C GLY A 43 -4.27 -0.26 -12.07
N VAL A 44 -3.93 -1.51 -12.43
CA VAL A 44 -4.07 -2.67 -11.55
C VAL A 44 -2.75 -3.42 -11.40
N VAL A 45 -2.35 -3.60 -10.14
CA VAL A 45 -1.14 -4.31 -9.73
C VAL A 45 -1.52 -5.48 -8.85
N ILE A 46 -0.90 -6.64 -9.08
CA ILE A 46 -1.00 -7.79 -8.17
C ILE A 46 0.34 -8.02 -7.49
N LEU A 47 0.31 -8.11 -6.15
CA LEU A 47 1.44 -8.60 -5.37
C LEU A 47 1.14 -10.01 -4.88
N THR A 48 1.99 -10.97 -5.20
CA THR A 48 1.77 -12.38 -4.84
C THR A 48 3.04 -13.04 -4.32
N ASN A 49 2.89 -13.84 -3.27
CA ASN A 49 3.94 -14.72 -2.77
C ASN A 49 3.74 -16.18 -3.24
N GLY A 50 2.84 -16.41 -4.20
CA GLY A 50 2.48 -17.73 -4.69
C GLY A 50 1.39 -18.46 -3.88
N GLU A 51 1.12 -18.05 -2.64
CA GLU A 51 0.01 -18.62 -1.85
C GLU A 51 -1.19 -17.67 -1.79
N LYS A 52 -0.92 -16.39 -1.56
CA LYS A 52 -1.91 -15.31 -1.51
C LYS A 52 -1.50 -14.21 -2.48
N SER A 53 -2.49 -13.43 -2.87
CA SER A 53 -2.34 -12.27 -3.72
C SER A 53 -3.08 -11.08 -3.14
N LEU A 54 -2.42 -9.93 -3.12
CA LEU A 54 -3.03 -8.61 -2.94
C LEU A 54 -3.38 -8.08 -4.33
N VAL A 55 -4.63 -7.67 -4.49
CA VAL A 55 -5.09 -6.96 -5.68
C VAL A 55 -5.13 -5.48 -5.34
N CYS A 56 -4.35 -4.69 -6.06
CA CYS A 56 -4.14 -3.28 -5.79
C CYS A 56 -4.57 -2.43 -6.99
N ALA A 57 -5.15 -1.26 -6.71
CA ALA A 57 -5.26 -0.18 -7.67
C ALA A 57 -4.15 0.84 -7.41
N ARG A 58 -3.62 1.45 -8.47
CA ARG A 58 -2.77 2.64 -8.33
C ARG A 58 -3.62 3.83 -7.89
N LEU A 59 -3.07 4.65 -7.00
CA LEU A 59 -3.65 5.93 -6.61
C LEU A 59 -2.73 7.04 -7.09
N GLU A 60 -3.31 8.06 -7.69
CA GLU A 60 -2.61 9.29 -8.00
C GLU A 60 -2.17 9.95 -6.68
N CYS A 61 -0.94 10.47 -6.68
CA CYS A 61 -0.38 11.28 -5.60
C CYS A 61 0.11 12.62 -6.16
N GLU A 62 0.05 13.63 -5.31
CA GLU A 62 0.80 14.86 -5.53
C GLU A 62 2.21 14.66 -4.95
N ARG A 63 3.26 15.03 -5.70
CA ARG A 63 4.62 15.14 -5.14
C ARG A 63 4.73 16.47 -4.42
N LEU A 64 5.00 16.41 -3.12
CA LEU A 64 5.07 17.57 -2.24
C LEU A 64 6.28 17.46 -1.32
N SER A 65 6.86 18.60 -0.95
CA SER A 65 7.84 18.67 0.13
C SER A 65 7.19 18.37 1.49
N LEU A 66 8.00 18.02 2.49
CA LEU A 66 7.48 17.82 3.85
C LEU A 66 6.79 19.08 4.39
N GLU A 67 7.32 20.27 4.11
CA GLU A 67 6.73 21.55 4.51
C GLU A 67 5.32 21.72 3.91
N GLU A 68 5.16 21.49 2.60
CA GLU A 68 3.86 21.53 1.93
C GLU A 68 2.88 20.50 2.50
N ILE A 69 3.36 19.29 2.80
CA ILE A 69 2.55 18.24 3.45
C ILE A 69 2.07 18.70 4.83
N GLN A 70 2.96 19.30 5.64
CA GLN A 70 2.62 19.83 6.96
C GLN A 70 1.55 20.91 6.87
N GLU A 71 1.67 21.84 5.92
CA GLU A 71 0.65 22.86 5.66
C GLU A 71 -0.71 22.25 5.27
N ARG A 72 -0.72 21.28 4.34
CA ARG A 72 -1.94 20.61 3.86
C ARG A 72 -2.70 19.89 4.99
N VAL A 73 -2.00 19.39 6.01
CA VAL A 73 -2.61 18.66 7.13
C VAL A 73 -2.81 19.49 8.40
N SER A 74 -2.30 20.72 8.45
CA SER A 74 -2.31 21.61 9.62
C SER A 74 -3.71 21.80 10.24
N GLY A 75 -4.73 22.00 9.40
CA GLY A 75 -6.12 22.20 9.81
C GLY A 75 -6.87 20.93 10.21
N ILE A 76 -6.23 19.75 10.16
CA ILE A 76 -6.90 18.48 10.46
C ILE A 76 -6.74 18.13 11.94
N SER A 77 -7.83 18.21 12.70
CA SER A 77 -7.87 17.86 14.12
C SER A 77 -8.37 16.44 14.40
N ARG A 78 -9.00 15.79 13.40
CA ARG A 78 -9.57 14.43 13.54
C ARG A 78 -8.50 13.35 13.35
N THR A 79 -8.76 12.18 13.93
CA THR A 79 -7.92 10.99 13.75
C THR A 79 -8.09 10.39 12.35
N TYR A 80 -6.97 10.08 11.71
CA TYR A 80 -6.84 9.41 10.42
C TYR A 80 -6.00 8.14 10.59
N ASP A 81 -6.18 7.19 9.68
CA ASP A 81 -5.22 6.11 9.49
C ASP A 81 -4.08 6.63 8.61
N CYS A 82 -2.97 6.95 9.25
CA CYS A 82 -1.80 7.55 8.61
C CYS A 82 -0.75 6.47 8.32
N VAL A 83 -0.18 6.51 7.11
CA VAL A 83 0.86 5.59 6.66
C VAL A 83 2.03 6.37 6.08
N PHE A 84 3.23 6.09 6.57
CA PHE A 84 4.50 6.51 6.01
C PHE A 84 5.22 5.25 5.51
N LEU A 85 5.37 5.11 4.19
CA LEU A 85 5.90 3.90 3.58
C LEU A 85 7.38 3.69 3.93
N ASP A 86 8.19 4.72 3.71
CA ASP A 86 9.66 4.62 3.72
C ASP A 86 10.17 4.32 5.13
N GLY A 87 9.58 4.96 6.13
CA GLY A 87 9.86 4.67 7.54
C GLY A 87 9.06 3.51 8.12
N ARG A 88 8.31 2.74 7.30
CA ARG A 88 7.45 1.63 7.71
C ARG A 88 6.67 1.96 8.99
N ARG A 89 5.94 3.08 8.96
CA ARG A 89 5.14 3.56 10.09
C ARG A 89 3.68 3.68 9.70
N ALA A 90 2.79 3.08 10.48
CA ALA A 90 1.35 3.21 10.29
C ALA A 90 0.66 3.38 11.64
N ARG A 91 -0.15 4.42 11.81
CA ARG A 91 -0.80 4.73 13.10
C ARG A 91 -2.13 5.43 12.89
N SER A 92 -3.12 5.08 13.69
CA SER A 92 -4.35 5.87 13.81
C SER A 92 -4.07 7.07 14.72
N THR A 93 -3.85 8.25 14.13
CA THR A 93 -3.53 9.47 14.88
C THR A 93 -3.95 10.74 14.11
N VAL A 94 -3.72 11.91 14.68
CA VAL A 94 -3.98 13.19 14.00
C VAL A 94 -2.87 13.41 12.95
N PRO A 95 -3.21 13.67 11.67
CA PRO A 95 -2.24 13.88 10.59
C PRO A 95 -1.05 14.79 10.93
N ARG A 96 -1.28 15.97 11.52
CA ARG A 96 -0.20 16.90 11.91
C ARG A 96 0.86 16.24 12.81
N LYS A 97 0.42 15.51 13.84
CA LYS A 97 1.31 14.79 14.77
C LYS A 97 2.04 13.63 14.10
N PHE A 98 1.47 13.08 13.03
CA PHE A 98 2.07 11.98 12.30
C PHE A 98 3.22 12.44 11.41
N VAL A 99 3.06 13.59 10.74
CA VAL A 99 4.04 14.13 9.79
C VAL A 99 5.23 14.79 10.48
N GLU A 100 5.08 15.28 11.72
CA GLU A 100 6.19 15.81 12.56
C GLU A 100 7.37 14.83 12.71
N GLY A 101 7.11 13.52 12.63
CA GLY A 101 8.16 12.51 12.75
C GLY A 101 8.67 11.97 11.41
N ILE A 102 8.42 12.66 10.28
CA ILE A 102 8.91 12.28 8.95
C ILE A 102 10.19 13.10 8.65
N PRO A 103 11.25 12.51 8.07
CA PRO A 103 12.43 13.27 7.66
C PRO A 103 12.13 14.26 6.54
N GLU A 104 12.92 15.34 6.45
CA GLU A 104 12.85 16.28 5.32
C GLU A 104 13.03 15.57 3.97
N GLY A 105 12.31 16.05 2.95
CA GLY A 105 12.35 15.49 1.61
C GLY A 105 11.07 15.72 0.81
N GLU A 106 11.05 15.16 -0.40
CA GLU A 106 9.88 15.15 -1.28
C GLU A 106 9.22 13.78 -1.29
N TYR A 107 7.89 13.76 -1.15
CA TYR A 107 7.13 12.53 -1.04
C TYR A 107 5.88 12.57 -1.91
N CYS A 108 5.46 11.39 -2.36
CA CYS A 108 4.11 11.19 -2.84
C CYS A 108 3.12 11.30 -1.68
N PHE A 109 2.25 12.29 -1.76
CA PHE A 109 1.21 12.60 -0.80
C PHE A 109 -0.16 12.20 -1.34
N TYR A 110 -0.93 11.51 -0.50
CA TYR A 110 -2.33 11.21 -0.76
C TYR A 110 -3.15 11.39 0.52
N LEU A 111 -4.24 12.15 0.41
CA LEU A 111 -5.17 12.40 1.51
C LEU A 111 -6.61 12.12 1.05
N ASN A 112 -7.30 11.25 1.77
CA ASN A 112 -8.74 11.06 1.59
C ASN A 112 -9.49 11.45 2.86
N ARG A 113 -10.21 12.56 2.80
CA ARG A 113 -10.96 13.12 3.95
C ARG A 113 -12.17 12.27 4.35
N GLU A 114 -12.85 11.68 3.36
CA GLU A 114 -14.03 10.84 3.58
C GLU A 114 -13.64 9.53 4.30
N LYS A 115 -12.63 8.86 3.78
CA LYS A 115 -12.10 7.59 4.33
C LYS A 115 -11.15 7.79 5.50
N ARG A 116 -10.85 9.04 5.85
CA ARG A 116 -9.90 9.44 6.91
C ARG A 116 -8.56 8.69 6.80
N SER A 117 -7.99 8.68 5.61
CA SER A 117 -6.71 8.01 5.34
C SER A 117 -5.69 8.99 4.79
N LEU A 118 -4.46 8.88 5.29
CA LEU A 118 -3.30 9.65 4.84
C LEU A 118 -2.19 8.69 4.42
N TYR A 119 -1.54 8.98 3.30
CA TYR A 119 -0.34 8.31 2.84
C TYR A 119 0.75 9.32 2.51
N VAL A 120 1.98 8.98 2.93
CA VAL A 120 3.22 9.67 2.58
C VAL A 120 4.26 8.58 2.25
N GLY A 121 5.07 8.79 1.21
CA GLY A 121 6.20 7.91 0.88
C GLY A 121 6.84 8.27 -0.45
N SER A 122 8.05 7.79 -0.71
CA SER A 122 8.80 8.09 -1.94
C SER A 122 8.17 7.48 -3.20
N GLU A 123 7.43 6.38 -3.01
CA GLU A 123 6.74 5.62 -4.07
C GLU A 123 5.25 5.97 -4.14
N GLU A 124 4.67 5.78 -5.33
CA GLU A 124 3.23 5.95 -5.55
C GLU A 124 2.39 5.05 -4.64
N PRO A 125 1.28 5.57 -4.07
CA PRO A 125 0.40 4.78 -3.23
C PRO A 125 -0.34 3.72 -4.05
N LEU A 126 -0.29 2.48 -3.56
CA LEU A 126 -1.22 1.43 -3.97
C LEU A 126 -2.37 1.29 -2.96
N LEU A 127 -3.61 1.22 -3.46
CA LEU A 127 -4.80 0.88 -2.69
C LEU A 127 -5.10 -0.61 -2.82
N VAL A 128 -4.94 -1.36 -1.74
CA VAL A 128 -5.32 -2.78 -1.69
C VAL A 128 -6.84 -2.89 -1.66
N ILE A 129 -7.41 -3.44 -2.73
CA ILE A 129 -8.84 -3.70 -2.89
C ILE A 129 -9.23 -4.97 -2.15
N THR A 130 -8.44 -6.04 -2.31
CA THR A 130 -8.69 -7.31 -1.62
C THR A 130 -7.41 -8.12 -1.48
N MET A 131 -7.49 -9.11 -0.60
CA MET A 131 -6.51 -10.19 -0.51
C MET A 131 -7.23 -11.51 -0.72
N ARG A 132 -6.66 -12.42 -1.51
CA ARG A 132 -7.24 -13.72 -1.82
C ARG A 132 -6.17 -14.80 -2.02
N PRO A 133 -6.54 -16.10 -2.10
CA PRO A 133 -5.61 -17.10 -2.61
C PRO A 133 -5.09 -16.74 -4.00
N ALA A 134 -3.83 -17.10 -4.26
CA ALA A 134 -3.22 -16.89 -5.55
C ALA A 134 -3.90 -17.78 -6.62
N LYS A 135 -4.26 -17.17 -7.76
CA LYS A 135 -4.73 -17.90 -8.94
C LYS A 135 -3.59 -18.69 -9.56
N GLU A 136 -3.90 -19.71 -10.34
CA GLU A 136 -2.90 -20.58 -10.98
C GLU A 136 -1.78 -19.80 -11.69
N ARG A 137 -2.14 -18.83 -12.54
CA ARG A 137 -1.14 -17.97 -13.22
C ARG A 137 -0.25 -17.19 -12.26
N GLU A 138 -0.78 -16.72 -11.12
CA GLU A 138 -0.02 -16.01 -10.09
C GLU A 138 0.93 -16.95 -9.35
N ARG A 139 0.53 -18.22 -9.12
CA ARG A 139 1.39 -19.25 -8.52
C ARG A 139 2.54 -19.62 -9.45
N VAL A 140 2.23 -19.84 -10.72
CA VAL A 140 3.24 -20.14 -11.75
C VAL A 140 4.21 -18.98 -11.88
N TYR A 141 3.73 -17.73 -11.90
CA TYR A 141 4.59 -16.55 -11.92
C TYR A 141 5.53 -16.50 -10.72
N ALA A 142 4.97 -16.65 -9.50
CA ALA A 142 5.75 -16.67 -8.25
C ALA A 142 6.84 -17.75 -8.25
N SER A 143 6.55 -18.94 -8.81
CA SER A 143 7.50 -20.04 -8.91
C SER A 143 8.59 -19.85 -9.97
N ARG A 144 8.38 -18.99 -10.97
CA ARG A 144 9.25 -18.87 -12.15
C ARG A 144 10.39 -17.87 -12.03
N GLY A 145 10.44 -17.04 -10.98
CA GLY A 145 11.53 -16.08 -10.73
C GLY A 145 11.94 -15.25 -11.96
N THR A 146 11.28 -14.10 -12.20
CA THR A 146 11.64 -13.11 -13.25
C THR A 146 12.21 -13.69 -14.57
N THR A 147 11.50 -14.60 -15.23
CA THR A 147 11.64 -14.74 -16.68
C THR A 147 10.55 -13.89 -17.33
N SER A 148 10.95 -12.74 -17.84
CA SER A 148 10.12 -11.89 -18.72
C SER A 148 9.59 -12.72 -19.88
N ILE A 149 8.31 -13.09 -19.85
CA ILE A 149 7.63 -13.67 -21.02
C ILE A 149 7.20 -12.49 -21.89
N SER A 150 8.02 -12.13 -22.87
CA SER A 150 7.59 -11.31 -23.99
C SER A 150 6.57 -12.10 -24.81
N PRO A 151 5.38 -11.57 -25.11
CA PRO A 151 4.47 -12.22 -26.05
C PRO A 151 4.97 -11.90 -27.46
N LYS A 152 5.86 -12.73 -28.02
CA LYS A 152 5.95 -12.84 -29.48
C LYS A 152 4.84 -13.78 -29.94
N GLY A 153 3.69 -13.20 -30.26
CA GLY A 153 2.72 -13.85 -31.12
C GLY A 153 3.18 -13.70 -32.56
N SER A 154 3.75 -14.77 -33.11
CA SER A 154 3.84 -14.99 -34.55
C SER A 154 2.65 -15.83 -34.99
N SER A 155 1.84 -15.28 -35.89
CA SER A 155 1.14 -15.93 -37.01
C SER A 155 0.33 -14.87 -37.74
#